data_AF-A0A3L7QBZ2-F1
#
_entry.id   AF-A0A3L7QBZ2-F1
#
_cell.length_a   1.000
_cell.length_b   1.000
_cell.length_c   1.000
_cell.angle_alpha   90.00
_cell.angle_beta   90.00
_cell.angle_gamma   90.00
#
_symmetry.space_group_name_H-M   'P 1'
#
loop_
_entity.id
_entity.type
_entity.pdbx_description
1 polymer ?
#
loop_
_entity_poly.entity_id
_entity_poly.type
_entity_poly.pdbx_seq_one_letter_code
_entity_poly.pdbx_strand_id
1 'polypeptide(L)'
;MRAILKEHHIAPAPDRPRGSWSEFIRIHAATLVQCDFLSKPIWTPKWLVTLYVLAFIHLGSRRLWLSPSTRKPDAAWVTQQGERFMTHATASDFFHSSPRGRGAGKVGTLTHFLLRDNDVRYPPAFDEVFRQAGVTVPKMPPRTPNLRAHVERVIQTIQSEILDGVIPIRS
;
A
#
# COMPACT_ATOMS: atom_id res chain seq x y z
N MET A 1 26.56 -13.29 -23.26
CA MET A 1 27.92 -12.99 -22.79
C MET A 1 28.03 -13.40 -21.32
N ARG A 2 28.79 -14.47 -21.04
CA ARG A 2 29.19 -14.90 -19.68
C ARG A 2 30.36 -14.02 -19.21
N ALA A 3 30.49 -13.90 -17.88
CA ALA A 3 31.66 -13.51 -17.10
C ALA A 3 32.00 -12.00 -17.00
N ILE A 4 31.86 -11.45 -15.79
CA ILE A 4 32.88 -10.90 -14.87
C ILE A 4 32.11 -10.28 -13.69
N LEU A 5 32.71 -10.20 -12.49
CA LEU A 5 32.15 -9.77 -11.19
C LEU A 5 31.78 -10.92 -10.22
N LYS A 6 32.70 -11.90 -10.09
CA LYS A 6 33.13 -12.30 -8.74
C LYS A 6 34.10 -11.21 -8.25
N GLU A 7 34.07 -10.90 -6.95
CA GLU A 7 35.19 -10.31 -6.17
C GLU A 7 35.02 -8.92 -5.51
N HIS A 8 33.82 -8.37 -5.35
CA HIS A 8 33.62 -7.33 -4.32
C HIS A 8 32.33 -7.56 -3.52
N HIS A 9 32.47 -7.77 -2.20
CA HIS A 9 31.42 -7.95 -1.20
C HIS A 9 30.55 -6.69 -0.99
N ILE A 10 29.98 -6.16 -2.06
CA ILE A 10 29.03 -5.05 -2.01
C ILE A 10 27.70 -5.62 -2.51
N ALA A 11 26.72 -5.70 -1.62
CA ALA A 11 25.36 -6.08 -2.01
C ALA A 11 24.90 -5.13 -3.13
N PRO A 12 24.53 -5.64 -4.31
CA PRO A 12 24.03 -4.77 -5.36
C PRO A 12 22.77 -4.07 -4.85
N ALA A 13 22.67 -2.77 -5.13
CA ALA A 13 21.44 -1.99 -4.96
C ALA A 13 20.25 -2.79 -5.50
N PRO A 14 19.04 -2.70 -4.89
CA PRO A 14 17.91 -3.54 -5.26
C PRO A 14 17.44 -3.20 -6.67
N ASP A 15 18.10 -3.83 -7.63
CA ASP A 15 17.80 -3.76 -9.03
C ASP A 15 16.50 -4.54 -9.24
N ARG A 16 15.63 -3.96 -10.08
CA ARG A 16 14.27 -4.40 -10.44
C ARG A 16 13.97 -5.89 -10.21
N PRO A 17 12.75 -6.25 -9.74
CA PRO A 17 12.40 -7.64 -9.45
C PRO A 17 12.59 -8.51 -10.71
N ARG A 18 13.64 -9.34 -10.69
CA ARG A 18 13.79 -10.48 -11.61
C ARG A 18 12.92 -11.61 -11.06
N GLY A 19 11.61 -11.49 -11.27
CA GLY A 19 10.61 -12.43 -10.77
C GLY A 19 9.19 -11.98 -11.14
N SER A 20 8.22 -12.88 -11.03
CA SER A 20 6.81 -12.51 -11.25
C SER A 20 6.32 -11.56 -10.15
N TRP A 21 5.34 -10.69 -10.43
CA TRP A 21 4.74 -9.82 -9.41
C TRP A 21 4.20 -10.59 -8.20
N SER A 22 3.68 -11.80 -8.42
CA SER A 22 3.25 -12.71 -7.35
C SER A 22 4.41 -13.10 -6.43
N GLU A 23 5.58 -13.33 -7.00
CA GLU A 23 6.79 -13.65 -6.24
C GLU A 23 7.32 -12.43 -5.49
N PHE A 24 7.29 -11.25 -6.10
CA PHE A 24 7.58 -9.99 -5.42
C PHE A 24 6.67 -9.80 -4.19
N ILE A 25 5.36 -9.96 -4.34
CA ILE A 25 4.43 -9.82 -3.21
C ILE A 25 4.67 -10.89 -2.17
N ARG A 26 4.93 -12.15 -2.56
CA ARG A 26 5.21 -13.21 -1.59
C ARG A 26 6.47 -12.92 -0.77
N ILE A 27 7.54 -12.44 -1.42
CA ILE A 27 8.81 -12.12 -0.77
C ILE A 27 8.68 -10.87 0.11
N HIS A 28 7.91 -9.87 -0.34
CA HIS A 28 7.80 -8.57 0.32
C HIS A 28 6.52 -8.39 1.14
N ALA A 29 5.66 -9.40 1.29
CA ALA A 29 4.41 -9.28 2.05
C ALA A 29 4.64 -8.74 3.47
N ALA A 30 5.78 -9.12 4.07
CA ALA A 30 6.26 -8.67 5.37
C ALA A 30 6.61 -7.17 5.46
N THR A 31 6.78 -6.48 4.33
CA THR A 31 7.23 -5.09 4.24
C THR A 31 6.37 -4.23 3.31
N LEU A 32 5.30 -4.80 2.76
CA LEU A 32 4.46 -4.19 1.74
C LEU A 32 3.16 -3.68 2.36
N VAL A 33 2.94 -2.39 2.19
CA VAL A 33 1.69 -1.71 2.48
C VAL A 33 0.99 -1.41 1.17
N GLN A 34 -0.27 -1.79 1.06
CA GLN A 34 -1.11 -1.38 -0.04
C GLN A 34 -1.98 -0.19 0.39
N CYS A 35 -2.06 0.82 -0.47
CA CYS A 35 -2.97 1.93 -0.37
C CYS A 35 -4.02 1.88 -1.49
N ASP A 36 -5.28 2.13 -1.16
CA ASP A 36 -6.35 2.27 -2.14
C ASP A 36 -7.47 3.20 -1.64
N PHE A 37 -8.26 3.72 -2.57
CA PHE A 37 -9.51 4.41 -2.30
C PHE A 37 -10.66 3.43 -2.14
N LEU A 38 -11.24 3.41 -0.95
CA LEU A 38 -12.54 2.80 -0.72
C LEU A 38 -13.62 3.86 -0.92
N SER A 39 -14.70 3.51 -1.62
CA SER A 39 -15.83 4.40 -1.82
C SER A 39 -17.14 3.71 -1.43
N LYS A 40 -18.00 4.43 -0.69
CA LYS A 40 -19.32 3.94 -0.31
C LYS A 40 -20.38 5.00 -0.61
N PRO A 41 -21.37 4.70 -1.46
CA PRO A 41 -22.52 5.58 -1.63
C PRO A 41 -23.37 5.56 -0.34
N ILE A 42 -23.78 6.74 0.13
CA ILE A 42 -24.68 6.90 1.27
C ILE A 42 -25.88 7.74 0.88
N TRP A 43 -27.04 7.36 1.40
CA TRP A 43 -28.27 8.13 1.23
C TRP A 43 -28.31 9.30 2.22
N THR A 44 -28.35 10.51 1.67
CA THR A 44 -28.79 11.70 2.42
C THR A 44 -30.28 11.93 2.15
N PRO A 45 -31.00 12.71 2.97
CA PRO A 45 -32.42 13.00 2.75
C PRO A 45 -32.76 13.61 1.38
N LYS A 46 -31.75 14.09 0.67
CA LYS A 46 -31.88 15.00 -0.47
C LYS A 46 -31.28 14.41 -1.76
N TRP A 47 -30.23 13.58 -1.66
CA TRP A 47 -29.61 12.85 -2.78
C TRP A 47 -28.62 11.79 -2.28
N LEU A 48 -28.13 10.93 -3.19
CA LEU A 48 -27.04 9.99 -2.93
C LEU A 48 -25.70 10.73 -2.98
N VAL A 49 -24.83 10.55 -1.98
CA VAL A 49 -23.45 11.07 -1.99
C VAL A 49 -22.46 9.94 -1.81
N THR A 50 -21.33 9.98 -2.52
CA THR A 50 -20.24 9.03 -2.33
C THR A 50 -19.27 9.54 -1.29
N LEU A 51 -19.03 8.74 -0.25
CA LEU A 51 -17.92 8.94 0.67
C LEU A 51 -16.71 8.16 0.19
N TYR A 52 -15.54 8.77 0.34
CA TYR A 52 -14.24 8.21 0.04
C TYR A 52 -13.43 8.09 1.32
N VAL A 53 -12.70 6.98 1.43
CA VAL A 53 -11.76 6.68 2.52
C VAL A 53 -10.47 6.18 1.88
N LEU A 54 -9.32 6.63 2.37
CA LEU A 54 -8.04 6.01 2.04
C LEU A 54 -7.77 4.88 3.03
N ALA A 55 -7.59 3.68 2.49
CA ALA A 55 -7.24 2.51 3.26
C ALA A 55 -5.77 2.15 3.02
N PHE A 56 -5.05 1.88 4.10
CA PHE A 56 -3.68 1.39 4.08
C PHE A 56 -3.62 0.05 4.79
N ILE A 57 -3.23 -0.99 4.08
CA ILE A 57 -3.14 -2.34 4.64
C ILE A 57 -1.73 -2.90 4.52
N HIS A 58 -1.17 -3.33 5.64
CA HIS A 58 0.04 -4.11 5.64
C HIS A 58 -0.28 -5.56 5.27
N LEU A 59 0.23 -6.07 4.14
CA LEU A 59 -0.19 -7.39 3.61
C LEU A 59 0.19 -8.58 4.51
N GLY A 60 1.36 -8.52 5.15
CA GLY A 60 1.85 -9.59 6.03
C GLY A 60 1.10 -9.68 7.37
N SER A 61 0.99 -8.57 8.10
CA SER A 61 0.30 -8.50 9.39
C SER A 61 -1.22 -8.34 9.29
N ARG A 62 -1.75 -8.01 8.10
CA ARG A 62 -3.15 -7.64 7.85
C ARG A 62 -3.64 -6.45 8.69
N ARG A 63 -2.73 -5.63 9.21
CA ARG A 63 -3.07 -4.40 9.93
C ARG A 63 -3.59 -3.36 8.95
N LEU A 64 -4.65 -2.69 9.37
CA LEU A 64 -5.36 -1.70 8.58
C LEU A 64 -5.29 -0.35 9.27
N TRP A 65 -5.05 0.69 8.49
CA TRP A 65 -5.29 2.08 8.87
C TRP A 65 -6.26 2.69 7.87
N LEU A 66 -7.30 3.35 8.38
CA LEU A 66 -8.31 4.03 7.57
C LEU A 66 -8.24 5.52 7.86
N SER A 67 -8.28 6.33 6.82
CA SER A 67 -8.49 7.76 6.98
C SER A 67 -9.91 8.05 7.49
N PRO A 68 -10.17 9.25 8.02
CA PRO A 68 -11.52 9.79 8.05
C PRO A 68 -12.16 9.74 6.65
N SER A 69 -13.49 9.77 6.57
CA SER A 69 -14.16 9.84 5.26
C SER A 69 -14.23 11.27 4.72
N THR A 70 -14.30 11.42 3.40
CA THR A 70 -14.52 12.70 2.71
C THR A 70 -15.51 12.54 1.57
N ARG A 71 -16.27 13.60 1.25
CA ARG A 71 -17.05 13.69 0.01
C ARG A 71 -16.21 14.22 -1.16
N LYS A 72 -15.04 14.79 -0.88
CA LYS A 72 -14.17 15.46 -1.83
C LYS A 72 -12.71 15.03 -1.59
N PRO A 73 -12.26 13.93 -2.22
CA PRO A 73 -10.89 13.45 -2.09
C PRO A 73 -9.95 14.27 -3.00
N ASP A 74 -9.80 15.56 -2.71
CA ASP A 74 -8.89 16.42 -3.47
C ASP A 74 -7.41 16.22 -3.06
N ALA A 75 -6.49 16.74 -3.87
CA ALA A 75 -5.06 16.52 -3.70
C ALA A 75 -4.53 16.92 -2.31
N ALA A 76 -5.06 18.01 -1.73
CA ALA A 76 -4.68 18.47 -0.41
C ALA A 76 -5.11 17.46 0.66
N TRP A 77 -6.37 17.01 0.60
CA TRP A 77 -6.89 16.01 1.52
C TRP A 77 -6.13 14.68 1.42
N VAL A 78 -5.84 14.21 0.19
CA VAL A 78 -5.11 12.96 -0.07
C VAL A 78 -3.69 13.02 0.51
N THR A 79 -2.97 14.10 0.25
CA THR A 79 -1.60 14.29 0.77
C THR A 79 -1.60 14.31 2.30
N GLN A 80 -2.53 15.05 2.91
CA GLN A 80 -2.68 15.09 4.37
C GLN A 80 -2.96 13.70 4.96
N GLN A 81 -3.77 12.86 4.30
CA GLN A 81 -4.01 11.51 4.82
C GLN A 81 -2.75 10.63 4.73
N GLY A 82 -1.91 10.82 3.70
CA GLY A 82 -0.59 10.19 3.62
C GLY A 82 0.31 10.58 4.80
N GLU A 83 0.37 11.87 5.13
CA GLU A 83 1.15 12.37 6.27
C GLU A 83 0.66 11.81 7.61
N ARG A 84 -0.66 11.77 7.79
CA ARG A 84 -1.31 11.20 8.99
C ARG A 84 -1.03 9.71 9.12
N PHE A 85 -1.11 8.97 8.02
CA PHE A 85 -0.74 7.57 8.00
C PHE A 85 0.73 7.39 8.39
N MET A 86 1.65 8.15 7.80
CA MET A 86 3.08 8.03 8.13
C MET A 86 3.36 8.36 9.59
N THR A 87 2.75 9.42 10.12
CA THR A 87 2.84 9.76 11.55
C THR A 87 2.38 8.59 12.42
N HIS A 88 1.22 7.99 12.10
CA HIS A 88 0.72 6.83 12.81
C HIS A 88 1.64 5.61 12.68
N ALA A 89 2.12 5.34 11.47
CA ALA A 89 2.92 4.16 11.16
C ALA A 89 4.33 4.23 11.75
N THR A 90 4.89 5.43 11.92
CA THR A 90 6.16 5.67 12.64
C THR A 90 5.97 5.63 14.16
N ALA A 91 4.86 6.14 14.68
CA ALA A 91 4.56 6.11 16.11
C ALA A 91 4.09 4.72 16.62
N SER A 92 3.81 3.79 15.70
CA SER A 92 3.37 2.44 16.00
C SER A 92 4.26 1.40 15.34
N ASP A 93 4.01 0.13 15.61
CA ASP A 93 4.65 -1.01 14.96
C ASP A 93 3.93 -1.41 13.65
N PHE A 94 3.28 -0.46 12.95
CA PHE A 94 2.47 -0.75 11.75
C PHE A 94 3.27 -1.46 10.65
N PHE A 95 4.51 -1.04 10.44
CA PHE A 95 5.44 -1.57 9.45
C PHE A 95 6.15 -2.87 9.89
N HIS A 96 5.85 -3.38 11.09
CA HIS A 96 6.42 -4.63 11.57
C HIS A 96 5.53 -5.82 11.18
N SER A 97 6.18 -6.89 10.75
CA SER A 97 5.53 -8.19 10.54
C SER A 97 5.01 -8.73 11.86
N SER A 98 3.74 -9.12 11.89
CA SER A 98 3.12 -9.76 13.06
C SER A 98 3.87 -11.04 13.46
N PRO A 99 3.98 -11.38 14.76
CA PRO A 99 4.56 -12.64 15.22
C PRO A 99 3.83 -13.90 14.70
N ARG A 100 2.63 -13.72 14.11
CA ARG A 100 1.79 -14.84 13.63
C ARG A 100 2.16 -15.34 12.22
N GLY A 101 3.13 -14.73 11.55
CA GLY A 101 3.65 -15.18 10.26
C GLY A 101 4.93 -16.01 10.40
N ARG A 102 4.89 -17.28 9.97
CA ARG A 102 6.09 -18.13 9.84
C ARG A 102 7.13 -17.42 8.95
N GLY A 103 8.26 -17.03 9.56
CA GLY A 103 9.44 -16.51 8.86
C GLY A 103 9.76 -15.03 9.14
N ALA A 104 9.96 -14.66 10.41
CA ALA A 104 10.46 -13.34 10.77
C ALA A 104 11.99 -13.27 10.59
N GLY A 105 12.42 -12.77 9.42
CA GLY A 105 13.76 -12.22 9.28
C GLY A 105 13.92 -10.97 10.15
N LYS A 106 15.10 -10.80 10.73
CA LYS A 106 15.46 -9.75 11.69
C LYS A 106 15.09 -8.35 11.15
N VAL A 107 14.22 -7.66 11.88
CA VAL A 107 13.81 -6.28 11.62
C VAL A 107 14.99 -5.36 11.88
N GLY A 108 15.46 -4.66 10.85
CA GLY A 108 16.54 -3.68 11.01
C GLY A 108 17.04 -3.08 9.70
N THR A 109 16.70 -3.65 8.54
CA THR A 109 17.22 -3.19 7.23
C THR A 109 16.25 -3.51 6.09
N LEU A 110 14.94 -3.48 6.35
CA LEU A 110 13.95 -3.80 5.33
C LEU A 110 13.41 -2.52 4.72
N THR A 111 13.58 -2.35 3.41
CA THR A 111 12.90 -1.30 2.65
C THR A 111 11.41 -1.61 2.61
N HIS A 112 10.59 -0.69 3.09
CA HIS A 112 9.14 -0.78 2.99
C HIS A 112 8.66 -0.30 1.62
N PHE A 113 7.62 -0.94 1.12
CA PHE A 113 7.01 -0.62 -0.17
C PHE A 113 5.58 -0.15 0.03
N LEU A 114 5.22 0.96 -0.61
CA LEU A 114 3.83 1.38 -0.77
C LEU A 114 3.35 1.03 -2.18
N LEU A 115 2.46 0.05 -2.29
CA LEU A 115 1.73 -0.20 -3.53
C LEU A 115 0.44 0.62 -3.52
N ARG A 116 0.21 1.39 -4.57
CA ARG A 116 -1.09 2.01 -4.85
C ARG A 116 -1.45 1.80 -6.31
N ASP A 117 -2.73 1.90 -6.63
CA ASP A 117 -3.14 1.92 -8.03
C ASP A 117 -2.66 3.19 -8.74
N ASN A 118 -2.85 3.23 -10.06
CA ASN A 118 -2.47 4.38 -10.90
C ASN A 118 -3.60 5.44 -10.95
N ASP A 119 -4.47 5.51 -9.93
CA ASP A 119 -5.55 6.48 -9.91
C ASP A 119 -5.03 7.92 -9.89
N VAL A 120 -5.66 8.78 -10.70
CA VAL A 120 -5.31 10.19 -10.86
C VAL A 120 -5.55 11.02 -9.61
N ARG A 121 -6.33 10.50 -8.64
CA ARG A 121 -6.59 11.11 -7.34
C ARG A 121 -5.33 11.15 -6.45
N TYR A 122 -4.28 10.39 -6.77
CA TYR A 122 -3.01 10.45 -6.07
C TYR A 122 -2.11 11.55 -6.65
N PRO A 123 -1.93 12.70 -5.98
CA PRO A 123 -1.03 13.74 -6.45
C PRO A 123 0.44 13.31 -6.28
N PRO A 124 1.39 13.88 -7.02
CA PRO A 124 2.82 13.62 -6.82
C PRO A 124 3.30 13.88 -5.38
N ALA A 125 2.72 14.89 -4.72
CA ALA A 125 3.00 15.22 -3.33
C ALA A 125 2.66 14.09 -2.36
N PHE A 126 1.63 13.28 -2.66
CA PHE A 126 1.29 12.11 -1.85
C PHE A 126 2.43 11.10 -1.84
N ASP A 127 2.97 10.73 -3.02
CA ASP A 127 4.09 9.80 -3.08
C ASP A 127 5.34 10.33 -2.37
N GLU A 128 5.55 11.65 -2.41
CA GLU A 128 6.71 12.30 -1.82
C GLU A 128 6.76 12.16 -0.29
N VAL A 129 5.60 12.21 0.39
CA VAL A 129 5.48 11.94 1.82
C VAL A 129 6.13 10.60 2.19
N PHE A 130 5.91 9.57 1.37
CA PHE A 130 6.46 8.23 1.60
C PHE A 130 7.94 8.15 1.26
N ARG A 131 8.35 8.75 0.13
CA ARG A 131 9.76 8.76 -0.29
C ARG A 131 10.66 9.45 0.74
N GLN A 132 10.21 10.57 1.30
CA GLN A 132 10.92 11.29 2.36
C GLN A 132 11.09 10.46 3.64
N ALA A 133 10.14 9.55 3.90
CA ALA A 133 10.22 8.61 5.01
C ALA A 133 10.97 7.30 4.68
N GLY A 134 11.64 7.21 3.53
CA GLY A 134 12.39 6.03 3.11
C GLY A 134 11.53 4.87 2.59
N VAL A 135 10.24 5.10 2.36
CA VAL A 135 9.31 4.12 1.78
C VAL A 135 9.38 4.21 0.26
N THR A 136 9.61 3.08 -0.40
CA THR A 136 9.64 3.01 -1.86
C THR A 136 8.22 2.95 -2.41
N VAL A 137 7.88 3.85 -3.33
CA VAL A 137 6.58 3.86 -4.04
C VAL A 137 6.82 3.39 -5.48
N PRO A 138 6.85 2.07 -5.75
CA PRO A 138 7.07 1.56 -7.09
C PRO A 138 5.89 1.91 -7.98
N LYS A 139 6.17 2.47 -9.17
CA LYS A 139 5.16 2.64 -10.20
C LYS A 139 4.85 1.29 -10.83
N MET A 140 3.58 0.92 -10.88
CA MET A 140 3.16 -0.29 -11.58
C MET A 140 3.32 -0.11 -13.10
N PRO A 141 4.02 -1.02 -13.81
CA PRO A 141 4.16 -0.94 -15.26
C PRO A 141 2.79 -1.19 -15.94
N PRO A 142 2.42 -0.45 -17.00
CA PRO A 142 1.09 -0.53 -17.60
C PRO A 142 0.69 -1.85 -18.30
N ARG A 143 1.51 -2.92 -18.30
CA ARG A 143 1.33 -4.03 -19.26
C ARG A 143 1.77 -5.41 -18.77
N THR A 144 1.15 -5.96 -17.72
CA THR A 144 1.18 -7.42 -17.51
C THR A 144 -0.15 -7.95 -16.98
N PRO A 145 -1.16 -8.15 -17.85
CA PRO A 145 -2.55 -8.44 -17.45
C PRO A 145 -2.71 -9.68 -16.56
N ASN A 146 -2.01 -10.77 -16.88
CA ASN A 146 -2.16 -12.04 -16.15
C ASN A 146 -1.51 -12.01 -14.75
N LEU A 147 -0.37 -11.31 -14.62
CA LEU A 147 0.30 -11.16 -13.32
C LEU A 147 -0.45 -10.18 -12.41
N ARG A 148 -1.05 -9.14 -13.02
CA ARG A 148 -1.88 -8.15 -12.36
C ARG A 148 -3.15 -8.79 -11.76
N ALA A 149 -3.83 -9.66 -12.50
CA ALA A 149 -5.08 -10.27 -12.07
C ALA A 149 -4.98 -11.14 -10.80
N HIS A 150 -3.87 -11.84 -10.56
CA HIS A 150 -3.72 -12.67 -9.35
C HIS A 150 -3.52 -11.79 -8.10
N VAL A 151 -2.65 -10.79 -8.24
CA VAL A 151 -2.35 -9.81 -7.19
C VAL A 151 -3.60 -8.97 -6.88
N GLU A 152 -4.21 -8.40 -7.91
CA GLU A 152 -5.45 -7.62 -7.78
C GLU A 152 -6.56 -8.44 -7.14
N ARG A 153 -6.67 -9.73 -7.43
CA ARG A 153 -7.70 -10.57 -6.81
C ARG A 153 -7.51 -10.72 -5.30
N VAL A 154 -6.30 -11.02 -4.84
CA VAL A 154 -6.02 -11.13 -3.39
C VAL A 154 -6.30 -9.80 -2.68
N ILE A 155 -5.87 -8.71 -3.31
CA ILE A 155 -6.09 -7.35 -2.85
C ILE A 155 -7.59 -7.01 -2.78
N GLN A 156 -8.33 -7.28 -3.85
CA GLN A 156 -9.76 -7.02 -3.94
C GLN A 156 -10.54 -7.84 -2.93
N THR A 157 -10.15 -9.09 -2.68
CA THR A 157 -10.77 -9.89 -1.62
C THR A 157 -10.62 -9.20 -0.27
N ILE A 158 -9.41 -8.74 0.06
CA ILE A 158 -9.19 -8.05 1.33
C ILE A 158 -9.96 -6.72 1.40
N GLN A 159 -10.02 -5.98 0.29
CA GLN A 159 -10.79 -4.74 0.21
C GLN A 159 -12.30 -4.97 0.35
N SER A 160 -12.82 -6.06 -0.23
CA SER A 160 -14.22 -6.46 -0.08
C SER A 160 -14.55 -6.75 1.38
N GLU A 161 -13.70 -7.52 2.06
CA GLU A 161 -13.85 -7.80 3.50
C GLU A 161 -13.84 -6.49 4.32
N ILE A 162 -13.00 -5.52 3.95
CA ILE A 162 -12.97 -4.21 4.62
C ILE A 162 -14.26 -3.42 4.37
N LEU A 163 -14.71 -3.33 3.12
CA LEU A 163 -15.92 -2.57 2.74
C LEU A 163 -17.19 -3.10 3.43
N ASP A 164 -17.26 -4.42 3.65
CA ASP A 164 -18.33 -5.07 4.41
C ASP A 164 -18.32 -4.67 5.89
N GLY A 165 -17.12 -4.46 6.47
CA GLY A 165 -16.95 -4.03 7.86
C GLY A 165 -17.11 -2.53 8.11
N VAL A 166 -17.02 -1.67 7.09
CA VAL A 166 -17.16 -0.21 7.25
C VAL A 166 -18.64 0.18 7.36
N ILE A 167 -19.10 0.39 8.60
CA ILE A 167 -20.41 1.00 8.88
C ILE A 167 -20.25 2.53 8.80
N PRO A 168 -20.94 3.24 7.88
CA PRO A 168 -20.93 4.70 7.88
C PRO A 168 -21.70 5.20 9.11
N ILE A 169 -20.98 5.71 10.11
CA ILE A 169 -21.57 6.37 11.27
C ILE A 169 -22.21 7.68 10.77
N ARG A 170 -23.53 7.80 10.89
CA ARG A 170 -24.25 9.06 10.63
C ARG A 170 -23.83 10.09 11.69
N SER A 171 -23.05 11.09 11.30
CA SER A 171 -22.83 12.31 12.07
C SER A 171 -23.86 13.37 11.70
#